data_AF-A0A7H1M8C8-F1
#
_entry.id   AF-A0A7H1M8C8-F1
#
_cell.length_a   1.000
_cell.length_b   1.000
_cell.length_c   1.000
_cell.angle_alpha   90.00
_cell.angle_beta   90.00
_cell.angle_gamma   90.00
#
_symmetry.space_group_name_H-M   'P 1'
#
loop_
_entity.id
_entity.type
_entity.pdbx_description
1 polymer ?
#
loop_
_entity_poly.entity_id
_entity_poly.type
_entity_poly.pdbx_seq_one_letter_code
_entity_poly.pdbx_strand_id
1 'polypeptide(L)'
;MPCYNNESHAYDVKLLRDEKTWHKLDVEKFAEALQNYDKDYTLPVCIGIDEYGEAHFKDLASAPHLLIGGTTGSGKSVFVRTLLRSLFDLCKGQDKMEVAILDPKKVDYRIFETKKTSTKSEFGTITMKCINSCLRAWKSRNAATR
;
A
#
# COMPACT_ATOMS: atom_id res chain seq x y z
N MET A 1 -14.66 -26.03 34.27
CA MET A 1 -14.78 -27.17 33.35
C MET A 1 -13.43 -27.88 33.32
N PRO A 2 -13.34 -29.18 33.65
CA PRO A 2 -12.11 -29.94 33.47
C PRO A 2 -11.77 -30.04 31.98
N CYS A 3 -10.48 -29.88 31.63
CA CYS A 3 -9.99 -30.06 30.27
C CYS A 3 -10.26 -31.51 29.83
N TYR A 4 -11.18 -31.70 28.89
CA TYR A 4 -11.42 -32.99 28.26
C TYR A 4 -10.08 -33.43 27.61
N ASN A 5 -9.58 -34.62 27.94
CA ASN A 5 -8.33 -35.23 27.44
C ASN A 5 -6.98 -34.74 27.98
N ASN A 6 -6.92 -33.98 29.08
CA ASN A 6 -5.64 -33.60 29.73
C ASN A 6 -4.67 -32.78 28.85
N GLU A 7 -5.16 -32.21 27.75
CA GLU A 7 -4.40 -31.30 26.87
C GLU A 7 -4.69 -29.83 27.23
N SER A 8 -3.65 -29.00 27.21
CA SER A 8 -3.79 -27.55 27.41
C SER A 8 -4.05 -26.88 26.07
N HIS A 9 -5.18 -26.20 25.93
CA HIS A 9 -5.48 -25.37 24.76
C HIS A 9 -5.35 -23.89 25.13
N ALA A 10 -4.46 -23.19 24.42
CA ALA A 10 -4.37 -21.73 24.50
C ALA A 10 -5.17 -21.11 23.35
N TYR A 11 -5.95 -20.07 23.66
CA TYR A 11 -6.71 -19.31 22.68
C TYR A 11 -6.29 -17.85 22.74
N ASP A 12 -6.03 -17.25 21.57
CA ASP A 12 -5.84 -15.82 21.44
C ASP A 12 -7.20 -15.15 21.27
N VAL A 13 -7.58 -14.32 22.25
CA VAL A 13 -8.84 -13.58 22.23
C VAL A 13 -8.54 -12.10 22.09
N LYS A 14 -8.78 -11.56 20.88
CA LYS A 14 -8.60 -10.14 20.59
C LYS A 14 -9.83 -9.35 21.01
N LEU A 15 -9.74 -8.69 22.17
CA LEU A 15 -10.75 -7.76 22.64
C LEU A 15 -10.43 -6.34 22.16
N LEU A 16 -11.35 -5.75 21.39
CA LEU A 16 -11.22 -4.37 20.95
C LEU A 16 -11.35 -3.42 22.15
N ARG A 17 -10.44 -2.44 22.23
CA ARG A 17 -10.53 -1.36 23.21
C ARG A 17 -11.64 -0.39 22.81
N ASP A 18 -12.15 0.39 23.77
CA ASP A 18 -13.11 1.46 23.49
C ASP A 18 -12.54 2.43 22.44
N GLU A 19 -13.33 2.79 21.42
CA GLU A 19 -12.90 3.64 20.30
C GLU A 19 -12.35 4.99 20.75
N LYS A 20 -12.80 5.52 21.88
CA LYS A 20 -12.29 6.78 22.46
C LYS A 20 -10.84 6.67 22.91
N THR A 21 -10.37 5.45 23.19
CA THR A 21 -8.99 5.16 23.58
C THR A 21 -8.09 4.85 22.39
N TRP A 22 -8.64 4.82 21.16
CA TRP A 22 -7.86 4.50 19.99
C TRP A 22 -6.91 5.65 19.67
N HIS A 23 -5.63 5.30 19.50
CA HIS A 23 -4.65 6.20 18.95
C HIS A 23 -4.87 6.29 17.45
N LYS A 24 -5.37 7.45 16.99
CA LYS A 24 -5.51 7.69 15.55
C LYS A 24 -4.14 7.86 14.93
N LEU A 25 -3.94 7.15 13.82
CA LEU A 25 -2.76 7.32 13.00
C LEU A 25 -2.94 8.57 12.13
N ASP A 26 -2.05 9.53 12.30
CA ASP A 26 -1.98 10.74 11.49
C ASP A 26 -0.86 10.62 10.43
N VAL A 27 -0.75 11.67 9.61
CA VAL A 27 0.23 11.72 8.52
C VAL A 27 1.66 11.73 9.05
N GLU A 28 1.90 12.38 10.20
CA GLU A 28 3.22 12.53 10.81
C GLU A 28 3.74 11.19 11.33
N LYS A 29 2.93 10.48 12.14
CA LYS A 29 3.25 9.14 12.63
C LYS A 29 3.44 8.14 11.50
N PHE A 30 2.65 8.26 10.43
CA PHE A 30 2.84 7.41 9.27
C PHE A 30 4.18 7.70 8.58
N ALA A 31 4.56 8.97 8.42
CA ALA A 31 5.83 9.35 7.84
C ALA A 31 7.03 8.91 8.71
N GLU A 32 6.93 9.05 10.03
CA GLU A 32 7.92 8.53 10.99
C GLU A 32 8.05 7.01 10.88
N ALA A 33 6.92 6.30 10.81
CA ALA A 33 6.91 4.85 10.63
C ALA A 33 7.63 4.41 9.36
N LEU A 34 7.53 5.17 8.26
CA LEU A 34 8.27 4.89 7.02
C LEU A 34 9.78 5.07 7.17
N GLN A 35 10.26 5.91 8.10
CA GLN A 35 11.70 6.09 8.34
C GLN A 35 12.36 4.84 8.95
N ASN A 36 11.57 4.02 9.63
CA ASN A 36 12.04 2.74 10.20
C ASN A 36 12.16 1.62 9.16
N TYR A 37 11.98 1.94 7.88
CA TYR A 37 12.17 0.97 6.81
C TYR A 37 13.65 0.62 6.64
N ASP A 38 14.00 -0.63 6.95
CA ASP A 38 15.37 -1.15 6.93
C ASP A 38 15.57 -2.34 5.97
N LYS A 39 14.54 -2.67 5.18
CA LYS A 39 14.50 -3.87 4.34
C LYS A 39 15.02 -3.59 2.92
N ASP A 40 15.53 -4.62 2.28
CA ASP A 40 15.94 -4.58 0.87
C ASP A 40 14.87 -5.23 -0.01
N TYR A 41 13.77 -4.51 -0.25
CA TYR A 41 12.66 -4.96 -1.09
C TYR A 41 12.70 -4.29 -2.47
N THR A 42 12.24 -5.03 -3.48
CA THR A 42 12.17 -4.51 -4.86
C THR A 42 11.00 -3.55 -5.02
N LEU A 43 9.84 -3.87 -4.45
CA LEU A 43 8.65 -3.02 -4.45
C LEU A 43 8.09 -2.89 -3.02
N PRO A 44 8.76 -2.11 -2.15
CA PRO A 44 8.35 -1.97 -0.76
C PRO A 44 7.01 -1.24 -0.63
N VAL A 45 6.13 -1.79 0.21
CA VAL A 45 4.88 -1.16 0.62
C VAL A 45 4.67 -1.29 2.12
N CYS A 46 4.15 -0.24 2.75
CA CYS A 46 3.69 -0.29 4.14
C CYS A 46 2.19 -0.61 4.16
N ILE A 47 1.83 -1.74 4.77
CA ILE A 47 0.44 -2.21 4.86
C ILE A 47 -0.28 -1.53 6.04
N GLY A 48 0.44 -1.12 7.07
CA GLY A 48 -0.16 -0.47 8.21
C GLY A 48 0.75 -0.50 9.43
N ILE A 49 0.20 -0.01 10.53
CA ILE A 49 0.86 0.03 11.83
C ILE A 49 -0.03 -0.76 12.78
N ASP A 50 0.57 -1.66 13.54
CA ASP A 50 -0.16 -2.49 14.48
C ASP A 50 -0.49 -1.77 15.80
N GLU A 51 -1.16 -2.47 16.71
CA GLU A 51 -1.53 -1.97 18.02
C GLU A 51 -0.35 -1.61 18.93
N TYR A 52 0.87 -2.05 18.60
CA TYR A 52 2.10 -1.73 19.32
C TYR A 52 2.86 -0.55 18.70
N GLY A 53 2.38 -0.03 17.56
CA GLY A 53 3.02 1.07 16.84
C GLY A 53 4.08 0.61 15.84
N GLU A 54 4.19 -0.70 15.58
CA GLU A 54 5.17 -1.22 14.63
C GLU A 54 4.65 -1.17 13.19
N ALA A 55 5.50 -0.69 12.29
CA ALA A 55 5.19 -0.56 10.87
C ALA A 55 5.39 -1.89 10.14
N HIS A 56 4.37 -2.35 9.42
CA HIS A 56 4.39 -3.61 8.70
C HIS A 56 4.68 -3.40 7.22
N PHE A 57 5.91 -3.67 6.83
CA PHE A 57 6.37 -3.62 5.44
C PHE A 57 6.30 -4.97 4.73
N LYS A 58 5.93 -4.95 3.45
CA LYS A 58 5.92 -6.11 2.54
C LYS A 58 6.55 -5.76 1.19
N ASP A 59 7.11 -6.77 0.52
CA ASP A 59 7.56 -6.64 -0.86
C ASP A 59 6.44 -7.06 -1.82
N LEU A 60 5.90 -6.11 -2.57
CA LEU A 60 4.87 -6.36 -3.57
C LEU A 60 5.39 -7.21 -4.73
N ALA A 61 6.71 -7.24 -4.98
CA ALA A 61 7.29 -8.11 -6.01
C ALA A 61 7.11 -9.61 -5.67
N SER A 62 7.13 -9.96 -4.37
CA SER A 62 6.89 -11.33 -3.89
C SER A 62 5.42 -11.74 -3.96
N ALA A 63 4.51 -10.78 -3.97
CA ALA A 63 3.06 -10.96 -4.05
C ALA A 63 2.51 -10.09 -5.21
N PRO A 64 2.73 -10.50 -6.47
CA PRO A 64 2.56 -9.62 -7.64
C PRO A 64 1.11 -9.18 -7.89
N HIS A 65 0.15 -9.81 -7.21
CA HIS A 65 -1.27 -9.48 -7.28
C HIS A 65 -1.83 -9.35 -5.87
N LEU A 66 -2.52 -8.23 -5.61
CA LEU A 66 -3.16 -7.92 -4.34
C LEU A 66 -4.66 -7.67 -4.57
N LEU A 67 -5.51 -8.32 -3.80
CA LEU A 67 -6.96 -8.10 -3.78
C LEU A 67 -7.36 -7.40 -2.49
N ILE A 68 -8.10 -6.28 -2.60
CA ILE A 68 -8.54 -5.49 -1.45
C ILE A 68 -10.07 -5.43 -1.46
N GLY A 69 -10.70 -6.09 -0.50
CA GLY A 69 -12.15 -6.10 -0.28
C GLY A 69 -12.57 -5.20 0.90
N GLY A 70 -13.83 -4.78 0.92
CA GLY A 70 -14.39 -4.04 2.06
C GLY A 70 -15.65 -3.24 1.70
N THR A 71 -16.55 -3.09 2.68
CA THR A 71 -17.80 -2.32 2.57
C THR A 71 -17.55 -0.82 2.47
N THR A 72 -18.57 -0.04 2.11
CA THR A 72 -18.48 1.44 2.18
C THR A 72 -18.19 1.88 3.61
N GLY A 73 -17.25 2.81 3.79
CA GLY A 73 -16.84 3.29 5.12
C GLY A 73 -15.76 2.45 5.81
N SER A 74 -15.42 1.26 5.31
CA SER A 74 -14.37 0.40 5.88
C SER A 74 -12.93 0.90 5.71
N GLY A 75 -12.72 2.06 5.07
CA GLY A 75 -11.38 2.62 4.85
C GLY A 75 -10.63 2.09 3.62
N LYS A 76 -11.23 1.24 2.78
CA LYS A 76 -10.58 0.69 1.55
C LYS A 76 -9.88 1.75 0.68
N SER A 77 -10.55 2.85 0.32
CA SER A 77 -9.93 3.88 -0.53
C SER A 77 -8.79 4.61 0.19
N VAL A 78 -8.90 4.81 1.50
CA VAL A 78 -7.81 5.39 2.32
C VAL A 78 -6.62 4.44 2.32
N PHE A 79 -6.85 3.15 2.57
CA PHE A 79 -5.82 2.12 2.56
C PHE A 79 -5.05 2.09 1.23
N VAL A 80 -5.72 2.08 0.07
CA VAL A 80 -5.03 2.08 -1.23
C VAL A 80 -4.21 3.36 -1.43
N ARG A 81 -4.71 4.52 -1.02
CA ARG A 81 -3.94 5.78 -1.11
C ARG A 81 -2.70 5.76 -0.22
N THR A 82 -2.83 5.25 1.01
CA THR A 82 -1.72 5.08 1.94
C THR A 82 -0.69 4.09 1.41
N LEU A 83 -1.14 3.00 0.80
CA LEU A 83 -0.28 2.01 0.14
C LEU A 83 0.52 2.65 -1.00
N LEU A 84 -0.14 3.39 -1.90
CA LEU A 84 0.50 4.12 -3.00
C LEU A 84 1.50 5.16 -2.47
N ARG A 85 1.12 5.90 -1.42
CA ARG A 85 2.00 6.89 -0.81
C ARG A 85 3.27 6.24 -0.24
N SER A 86 3.12 5.11 0.46
CA SER A 86 4.28 4.38 0.98
C SER A 86 5.21 3.90 -0.14
N LEU A 87 4.64 3.38 -1.23
CA LEU A 87 5.41 2.94 -2.39
C LEU A 87 6.21 4.10 -3.00
N PHE A 88 5.59 5.27 -3.16
CA PHE A 88 6.25 6.44 -3.72
C PHE A 88 7.36 6.99 -2.81
N ASP A 89 7.13 7.04 -1.51
CA ASP A 89 8.11 7.56 -0.55
C ASP A 89 9.31 6.61 -0.42
N LEU A 90 9.08 5.30 -0.37
CA LEU A 90 10.13 4.30 -0.22
C LEU A 90 10.93 4.06 -1.52
N CYS A 91 10.30 4.25 -2.69
CA CYS A 91 10.99 4.15 -3.99
C CYS A 91 11.52 5.50 -4.51
N LYS A 92 11.48 6.55 -3.69
CA LYS A 92 11.92 7.90 -4.10
C LYS A 92 13.40 7.87 -4.53
N GLY A 93 13.68 8.43 -5.70
CA GLY A 93 15.03 8.43 -6.28
C GLY A 93 15.36 7.21 -7.17
N GLN A 94 14.45 6.24 -7.30
CA GLN A 94 14.59 5.19 -8.30
C GLN A 94 14.12 5.71 -9.68
N ASP A 95 15.00 5.68 -10.67
CA ASP A 95 14.73 6.22 -12.03
C ASP A 95 13.70 5.42 -12.84
N LYS A 96 13.19 4.29 -12.35
CA LYS A 96 12.45 3.29 -13.16
C LYS A 96 11.10 2.83 -12.59
N MET A 97 10.41 3.65 -11.79
CA MET A 97 9.06 3.31 -11.33
C MET A 97 7.97 3.98 -12.18
N GLU A 98 7.10 3.16 -12.79
CA GLU A 98 5.89 3.61 -13.46
C GLU A 98 4.65 2.99 -12.80
N VAL A 99 3.71 3.85 -12.39
CA VAL A 99 2.43 3.42 -11.82
C VAL A 99 1.29 3.82 -12.74
N ALA A 100 0.40 2.88 -13.02
CA ALA A 100 -0.85 3.10 -13.73
C ALA A 100 -2.04 2.81 -12.82
N ILE A 101 -2.96 3.76 -12.69
CA ILE A 101 -4.14 3.65 -11.84
C ILE A 101 -5.38 3.69 -12.73
N LEU A 102 -6.34 2.80 -12.46
CA LEU A 102 -7.64 2.78 -13.11
C LEU A 102 -8.72 3.14 -12.09
N ASP A 103 -9.20 4.38 -12.16
CA ASP A 103 -10.31 4.86 -11.33
C ASP A 103 -11.56 5.12 -12.19
N PRO A 104 -12.51 4.17 -12.27
CA PRO A 104 -13.72 4.36 -13.07
C PRO A 104 -14.62 5.49 -12.52
N LYS A 105 -14.54 5.80 -11.23
CA LYS A 105 -15.32 6.89 -10.60
C LYS A 105 -14.64 8.25 -10.71
N LYS A 106 -13.32 8.27 -10.93
CA LYS A 106 -12.48 9.48 -11.01
C LYS A 106 -12.62 10.38 -9.78
N VAL A 107 -12.75 9.81 -8.59
CA VAL A 107 -12.90 10.58 -7.33
C VAL A 107 -11.66 10.41 -6.46
N ASP A 108 -11.08 9.22 -6.45
CA ASP A 108 -10.20 8.82 -5.37
C ASP A 108 -8.72 9.14 -5.62
N TYR A 109 -8.29 9.13 -6.87
CA TYR A 109 -6.85 9.13 -7.19
C TYR A 109 -6.39 10.33 -8.03
N ARG A 110 -7.24 11.35 -8.19
CA ARG A 110 -6.87 12.60 -8.89
C ARG A 110 -5.67 13.32 -8.25
N ILE A 111 -5.47 13.14 -6.95
CA ILE A 111 -4.33 13.71 -6.22
C ILE A 111 -2.98 13.22 -6.77
N PHE A 112 -2.93 12.05 -7.40
CA PHE A 112 -1.74 11.48 -8.00
C PHE A 112 -1.58 11.83 -9.49
N GLU A 113 -2.51 12.58 -10.07
CA GLU A 113 -2.40 13.01 -11.47
C GLU A 113 -1.35 14.13 -11.59
N THR A 114 -0.19 13.79 -12.13
CA THR A 114 0.82 14.81 -12.46
C THR A 114 0.31 15.66 -13.62
N LYS A 115 -0.01 16.93 -13.34
CA LYS A 115 -0.20 17.91 -14.42
C LYS A 115 1.08 17.94 -15.25
N LYS A 116 0.95 17.91 -16.59
CA LYS A 116 2.03 18.00 -17.58
C LYS A 116 2.76 19.35 -17.53
N THR A 117 3.35 19.66 -16.39
CA THR A 117 4.30 20.76 -16.23
C THR A 117 5.61 20.06 -15.88
N SER A 118 6.66 20.35 -16.63
CA SER A 118 7.93 19.60 -16.73
C SER A 118 8.77 19.53 -15.44
N THR A 119 8.16 19.61 -14.27
CA THR A 119 8.78 19.28 -13.00
C THR A 119 8.68 17.77 -12.79
N LYS A 120 9.84 17.10 -12.67
CA LYS A 120 9.92 15.76 -12.07
C LYS A 120 9.10 15.81 -10.79
N SER A 121 7.97 15.08 -10.72
CA SER A 121 7.22 15.03 -9.48
C SER A 121 8.11 14.37 -8.42
N GLU A 122 8.01 14.84 -7.18
CA GLU A 122 8.82 14.34 -6.06
C GLU A 122 8.63 12.84 -5.75
N PHE A 123 7.68 12.19 -6.44
CA PHE A 123 7.23 10.80 -6.27
C PHE A 123 7.54 9.88 -7.47
N GLY A 124 8.37 10.33 -8.42
CA GLY A 124 8.65 9.59 -9.67
C GLY A 124 7.69 9.95 -10.81
N THR A 125 7.66 9.14 -11.88
CA THR A 125 6.77 9.39 -13.03
C THR A 125 5.48 8.61 -12.87
N ILE A 126 4.46 9.26 -12.30
CA ILE A 126 3.11 8.71 -12.19
C ILE A 126 2.39 9.00 -13.49
N THR A 127 2.02 7.97 -14.28
CA THR A 127 1.20 8.20 -15.47
C THR A 127 -0.16 7.58 -15.31
N MET A 128 -1.19 8.42 -15.20
CA MET A 128 -2.57 8.01 -15.27
C MET A 128 -2.90 7.62 -16.72
N LYS A 129 -2.84 6.32 -17.03
CA LYS A 129 -3.07 5.78 -18.38
C LYS A 129 -4.36 4.95 -18.40
N CYS A 130 -5.05 4.95 -19.54
CA CYS A 130 -6.13 3.99 -19.77
C CYS A 130 -5.57 2.56 -19.88
N ILE A 131 -6.37 1.55 -19.53
CA ILE A 131 -5.95 0.14 -19.49
C ILE A 131 -5.32 -0.34 -20.82
N ASN A 132 -5.83 0.13 -21.96
CA ASN A 132 -5.30 -0.21 -23.29
C ASN A 132 -3.92 0.39 -23.56
N SER A 133 -3.61 1.55 -22.99
CA SER A 133 -2.28 2.14 -23.07
C SER A 133 -1.27 1.36 -22.24
N CYS A 134 -1.67 0.96 -21.02
CA CYS A 134 -0.87 0.09 -20.16
C CYS A 134 -0.60 -1.27 -20.81
N LEU A 135 -1.63 -1.89 -21.38
CA LEU A 135 -1.53 -3.19 -22.05
C LEU A 135 -0.56 -3.13 -23.24
N ARG A 136 -0.60 -2.07 -24.05
CA ARG A 136 0.34 -1.88 -25.17
C ARG A 136 1.77 -1.70 -24.68
N ALA A 137 1.98 -0.87 -23.66
CA ALA A 137 3.30 -0.66 -23.08
C ALA A 137 3.87 -1.96 -22.49
N TRP A 138 3.06 -2.72 -21.75
CA TRP A 138 3.43 -4.02 -21.22
C TRP A 138 3.80 -5.01 -22.34
N LYS A 139 2.95 -5.13 -23.37
CA LYS A 139 3.24 -6.01 -24.53
C LYS A 139 4.55 -5.63 -25.22
N SER A 140 4.81 -4.34 -25.42
CA SER A 140 6.06 -3.87 -26.05
C SER A 140 7.30 -4.20 -25.22
N ARG A 141 7.24 -4.12 -23.87
CA ARG A 141 8.37 -4.47 -22.98
C ARG A 141 8.65 -5.96 -22.96
N ASN A 142 7.60 -6.78 -22.98
CA ASN A 142 7.71 -8.23 -22.92
C ASN A 142 7.95 -8.88 -24.30
N ALA A 143 7.76 -8.13 -25.40
CA ALA A 143 8.10 -8.58 -26.74
C ALA A 143 9.62 -8.63 -26.99
N ALA A 144 10.41 -7.85 -26.24
CA ALA A 144 11.88 -7.83 -26.36
C ALA A 144 12.58 -8.89 -25.48
N THR A 145 11.82 -9.68 -24.72
CA THR A 145 12.31 -10.70 -23.76
C THR A 145 11.91 -12.13 -24.16
N ARG A 146 11.51 -12.33 -25.42
CA ARG A 146 11.25 -13.64 -26.04
C ARG A 146 12.23 -13.94 -27.15
#